data_AF-A0A349PQ71-F1
#
_entry.id   AF-A0A349PQ71-F1
#
_cell.length_a   1.000
_cell.length_b   1.000
_cell.length_c   1.000
_cell.angle_alpha   90.00
_cell.angle_beta   90.00
_cell.angle_gamma   90.00
#
_symmetry.space_group_name_H-M   'P 1'
#
loop_
_entity.id
_entity.type
_entity.pdbx_description
1 polymer ?
#
loop_
_entity_poly.entity_id
_entity_poly.type
_entity_poly.pdbx_seq_one_letter_code
_entity_poly.pdbx_strand_id
1 'polypeptide(L)'
;FSNFFNSYVKAFNKDIDRTGSLFEKHFKRIKLNDENYLKQLIIYVHLNPKHHLDLKFEDYKYSSYQAFFLNKETKIEREEVLRLFGGLENFIFCHNQRNDFLTEKHTFE
;
A
#
# COMPACT_ATOMS: atom_id res chain seq x y z
N PHE A 1 6.49 -11.87 10.98
CA PHE A 1 6.39 -12.16 9.53
C PHE A 1 6.70 -13.63 9.15
N SER A 2 7.66 -14.32 9.80
CA SER A 2 8.03 -15.71 9.43
C SER A 2 6.84 -16.67 9.32
N ASN A 3 5.94 -16.71 10.31
CA ASN A 3 4.77 -17.60 10.28
C ASN A 3 3.83 -17.31 9.11
N PHE A 4 3.55 -16.03 8.82
CA PHE A 4 2.69 -15.62 7.71
C PHE A 4 3.28 -16.01 6.35
N PHE A 5 4.57 -15.72 6.12
CA PHE A 5 5.21 -16.10 4.87
C PHE A 5 5.29 -17.61 4.72
N ASN A 6 5.69 -18.34 5.77
CA ASN A 6 5.77 -19.79 5.71
C ASN A 6 4.40 -20.46 5.45
N SER A 7 3.33 -19.99 6.09
CA SER A 7 1.99 -20.53 5.85
C SER A 7 1.51 -20.23 4.44
N TYR A 8 1.74 -19.01 3.94
CA TYR A 8 1.38 -18.63 2.57
C TYR A 8 2.18 -19.43 1.53
N VAL A 9 3.51 -19.52 1.67
CA VAL A 9 4.36 -20.30 0.73
C VAL A 9 3.94 -21.75 0.70
N LYS A 10 3.67 -22.38 1.86
CA LYS A 10 3.21 -23.77 1.92
C LYS A 10 1.89 -23.97 1.20
N ALA A 11 0.92 -23.07 1.43
CA ALA A 11 -0.39 -23.14 0.78
C ALA A 11 -0.28 -22.96 -0.74
N PHE A 12 0.42 -21.92 -1.19
CA PHE A 12 0.63 -21.63 -2.61
C PHE A 12 1.37 -22.78 -3.32
N ASN A 13 2.48 -23.24 -2.77
CA ASN A 13 3.26 -24.34 -3.34
C ASN A 13 2.41 -25.63 -3.48
N LYS A 14 1.55 -25.92 -2.49
CA LYS A 14 0.64 -27.06 -2.55
C LYS A 14 -0.42 -26.90 -3.65
N ASP A 15 -0.97 -25.70 -3.82
CA ASP A 15 -2.04 -25.40 -4.79
C ASP A 15 -1.58 -25.58 -6.25
N ILE A 16 -0.32 -25.22 -6.54
CA ILE A 16 0.23 -25.25 -7.90
C ILE A 16 1.29 -26.33 -8.14
N ASP A 17 1.37 -27.34 -7.25
CA ASP A 17 2.36 -28.43 -7.28
C ASP A 17 3.82 -27.98 -7.48
N ARG A 18 4.21 -26.93 -6.74
CA ARG A 18 5.56 -26.35 -6.75
C ARG A 18 6.30 -26.66 -5.43
N THR A 19 7.62 -26.53 -5.44
CA THR A 19 8.45 -26.54 -4.22
C THR A 19 9.38 -25.32 -4.17
N GLY A 20 9.95 -25.04 -2.99
CA GLY A 20 10.95 -23.99 -2.79
C GLY A 20 10.42 -22.65 -2.24
N SER A 21 11.34 -21.68 -2.10
CA SER A 21 11.01 -20.34 -1.58
C SER A 21 10.19 -19.52 -2.58
N LEU A 22 9.24 -18.72 -2.09
CA LEU A 22 8.49 -17.75 -2.90
C LEU A 22 8.95 -16.31 -2.65
N PHE A 23 9.31 -15.99 -1.41
CA PHE A 23 9.73 -14.65 -1.01
C PHE A 23 11.27 -14.53 -1.02
N GLU A 24 11.76 -13.30 -1.23
CA GLU A 24 13.16 -12.98 -1.01
C GLU A 24 13.52 -13.10 0.49
N LYS A 25 14.75 -13.54 0.79
CA LYS A 25 15.15 -13.86 2.17
C LYS A 25 15.20 -12.64 3.10
N HIS A 26 15.56 -11.46 2.57
CA HIS A 26 15.79 -10.27 3.39
C HIS A 26 15.05 -9.06 2.80
N PHE A 27 13.86 -8.78 3.33
CA PHE A 27 13.16 -7.54 3.00
C PHE A 27 13.72 -6.38 3.82
N LYS A 28 13.84 -5.21 3.17
CA LYS A 28 14.28 -3.97 3.81
C LYS A 28 13.20 -3.49 4.78
N ARG A 29 13.63 -2.89 5.89
CA ARG A 29 12.74 -2.26 6.89
C ARG A 29 13.28 -0.88 7.21
N ILE A 30 12.39 0.10 7.19
CA ILE A 30 12.69 1.48 7.56
C ILE A 30 11.91 1.78 8.83
N LYS A 31 12.60 2.26 9.88
CA LYS A 31 11.93 2.73 11.08
C LYS A 31 11.31 4.10 10.79
N LEU A 32 10.00 4.20 10.95
CA LEU A 32 9.29 5.46 10.79
C LEU A 32 9.36 6.24 12.10
N ASN A 33 9.99 7.41 12.08
CA ASN A 33 10.02 8.35 13.21
C ASN A 33 9.47 9.73 12.82
N ASP A 34 9.07 9.91 11.55
CA ASP A 34 8.57 11.17 11.00
C ASP A 34 7.17 10.95 10.44
N GLU A 35 6.21 11.72 10.96
CA GLU A 35 4.82 11.72 10.53
C GLU A 35 4.68 12.17 9.07
N ASN A 36 5.48 13.15 8.63
CA ASN A 36 5.43 13.62 7.25
C ASN A 36 5.88 12.51 6.29
N TYR A 37 6.94 11.79 6.64
CA TYR A 37 7.38 10.64 5.87
C TYR A 37 6.31 9.53 5.84
N LEU A 38 5.61 9.28 6.95
CA LEU A 38 4.48 8.34 6.98
C LEU A 38 3.36 8.77 6.02
N LYS A 39 2.95 10.05 6.02
CA LYS A 39 1.93 10.56 5.07
C LYS A 39 2.35 10.35 3.61
N GLN A 40 3.61 10.64 3.30
CA GLN A 40 4.15 10.44 1.95
C GLN A 40 4.16 8.97 1.56
N LEU A 41 4.50 8.07 2.49
CA LEU A 41 4.51 6.63 2.25
C LEU A 41 3.10 6.08 2.01
N ILE A 42 2.10 6.54 2.77
CA ILE A 42 0.69 6.17 2.54
C ILE A 42 0.26 6.55 1.13
N ILE A 43 0.52 7.79 0.71
CA ILE A 43 0.19 8.25 -0.65
C ILE A 43 0.92 7.41 -1.69
N TYR A 44 2.23 7.21 -1.54
CA TYR A 44 3.04 6.42 -2.45
C TYR A 44 2.46 5.01 -2.65
N VAL A 45 2.19 4.29 -1.55
CA VAL A 45 1.62 2.93 -1.59
C VAL A 45 0.27 2.90 -2.30
N HIS A 46 -0.60 3.88 -2.03
CA HIS A 46 -1.89 3.95 -2.71
C HIS A 46 -1.76 4.26 -4.20
N LEU A 47 -0.78 5.05 -4.63
CA LEU A 47 -0.56 5.42 -6.04
C LEU A 47 0.25 4.40 -6.86
N ASN A 48 0.91 3.43 -6.21
CA ASN A 48 1.68 2.37 -6.89
C ASN A 48 0.95 1.68 -8.06
N PRO A 49 -0.37 1.36 -7.98
CA PRO A 49 -1.07 0.73 -9.10
C PRO A 49 -1.05 1.59 -10.37
N LYS A 50 -1.12 2.91 -10.24
CA LYS A 50 -0.98 3.81 -11.38
C LYS A 50 0.46 3.85 -11.88
N HIS A 51 1.41 4.09 -10.98
CA HIS A 51 2.80 4.34 -11.40
C HIS A 51 3.53 3.10 -11.92
N HIS A 52 3.18 1.90 -11.44
CA HIS A 52 3.90 0.67 -11.77
C HIS A 52 3.10 -0.31 -12.61
N LEU A 53 1.76 -0.19 -12.63
CA LEU A 53 0.88 -1.12 -13.36
C LEU A 53 0.02 -0.42 -14.41
N ASP A 54 0.10 0.92 -14.54
CA ASP A 54 -0.74 1.74 -15.42
C ASP A 54 -2.25 1.53 -15.17
N LEU A 55 -2.63 1.32 -13.90
CA LEU A 55 -4.02 1.13 -13.47
C LEU A 55 -4.52 2.36 -12.72
N LYS A 56 -5.84 2.59 -12.76
CA LYS A 56 -6.46 3.59 -11.87
C LYS A 56 -6.29 3.14 -10.42
N PHE A 57 -5.67 3.98 -9.60
CA PHE A 57 -5.37 3.63 -8.22
C PHE A 57 -6.64 3.61 -7.35
N GLU A 58 -7.62 4.43 -7.71
CA GLU A 58 -8.93 4.55 -7.09
C GLU A 58 -9.74 3.26 -7.22
N ASP A 59 -9.55 2.53 -8.33
CA ASP A 59 -10.26 1.30 -8.66
C ASP A 59 -9.48 0.03 -8.27
N TYR A 60 -8.25 0.18 -7.75
CA TYR A 60 -7.38 -0.97 -7.51
C TYR A 60 -7.81 -1.78 -6.29
N LYS A 61 -8.45 -2.93 -6.55
CA LYS A 61 -9.04 -3.82 -5.53
C LYS A 61 -8.06 -4.38 -4.49
N TYR A 62 -6.75 -4.35 -4.76
CA TYR A 62 -5.72 -4.82 -3.82
C TYR A 62 -5.03 -3.67 -3.07
N SER A 63 -5.66 -2.49 -3.02
CA SER A 63 -5.23 -1.34 -2.22
C SER A 63 -6.18 -1.09 -1.05
N SER A 64 -5.64 -0.56 0.05
CA SER A 64 -6.43 -0.04 1.16
C SER A 64 -7.16 1.27 0.84
N TYR A 65 -6.85 1.95 -0.26
CA TYR A 65 -7.43 3.25 -0.59
C TYR A 65 -8.98 3.25 -0.57
N GLN A 66 -9.60 2.24 -1.19
CA GLN A 66 -11.06 2.12 -1.22
C GLN A 66 -11.68 1.91 0.17
N ALA A 67 -10.92 1.38 1.13
CA ALA A 67 -11.42 1.14 2.47
C ALA A 67 -11.85 2.45 3.16
N PHE A 68 -11.29 3.61 2.77
CA PHE A 68 -11.64 4.91 3.34
C PHE A 68 -13.00 5.45 2.90
N PHE A 69 -13.61 4.87 1.87
CA PHE A 69 -14.90 5.29 1.30
C PHE A 69 -16.02 4.29 1.57
N LEU A 70 -15.66 3.04 1.87
CA LEU A 70 -16.61 1.96 2.09
C LEU A 70 -16.99 1.87 3.56
N ASN A 71 -18.29 1.82 3.85
CA ASN A 71 -18.83 1.58 5.19
C ASN A 71 -18.82 0.08 5.58
N LYS A 72 -17.67 -0.57 5.37
CA LYS A 72 -17.44 -1.98 5.73
C LYS A 72 -16.44 -2.06 6.87
N GLU A 73 -16.55 -3.08 7.72
CA GLU A 73 -15.55 -3.33 8.75
C GLU A 73 -14.20 -3.68 8.11
N THR A 74 -13.12 -3.07 8.60
CA THR A 74 -11.76 -3.35 8.13
C THR A 74 -10.79 -3.29 9.30
N LYS A 75 -9.60 -3.87 9.11
CA LYS A 75 -8.49 -3.80 10.08
C LYS A 75 -7.65 -2.54 9.94
N ILE A 76 -8.09 -1.57 9.13
CA ILE A 76 -7.36 -0.33 8.87
C ILE A 76 -7.79 0.69 9.93
N GLU A 77 -6.82 1.34 10.55
CA GLU A 77 -7.03 2.45 11.49
C GLU A 77 -7.45 3.72 10.74
N ARG A 78 -8.67 3.73 10.21
CA ARG A 78 -9.18 4.79 9.33
C ARG A 78 -9.17 6.16 10.00
N GLU A 79 -9.69 6.23 11.22
CA GLU A 79 -9.78 7.48 12.00
C GLU A 79 -8.41 8.10 12.20
N GLU A 80 -7.41 7.28 12.56
CA GLU A 80 -6.05 7.75 12.76
C GLU A 80 -5.44 8.27 11.46
N VAL A 81 -5.56 7.52 10.37
CA VAL A 81 -5.03 7.94 9.07
C VAL A 81 -5.74 9.21 8.59
N LEU A 82 -7.07 9.28 8.64
CA LEU A 82 -7.80 10.48 8.22
C LEU A 82 -7.42 11.70 9.06
N ARG A 83 -7.21 11.54 10.36
CA ARG A 83 -6.69 12.60 11.24
C ARG A 83 -5.29 13.07 10.83
N LEU A 84 -4.38 12.19 10.41
CA LEU A 84 -3.07 12.58 9.85
C LEU A 84 -3.21 13.53 8.66
N PHE A 85 -4.25 13.34 7.85
CA PHE A 85 -4.52 14.18 6.69
C PHE A 85 -5.45 15.36 6.99
N GLY A 86 -5.98 15.51 8.21
CA GLY A 86 -6.94 16.57 8.53
C GLY A 86 -8.34 16.33 7.94
N GLY A 87 -8.68 15.08 7.64
CA GLY A 87 -9.99 14.67 7.14
C GLY A 87 -9.96 14.00 5.76
N LEU A 88 -11.11 13.45 5.36
CA LEU A 88 -11.27 12.71 4.11
C LEU A 88 -11.06 13.60 2.87
N GLU A 89 -11.55 14.84 2.89
CA GLU A 89 -11.40 15.77 1.77
C GLU A 89 -9.92 16.06 1.46
N ASN A 90 -9.14 16.38 2.50
CA ASN A 90 -7.72 16.66 2.32
C ASN A 90 -6.91 15.37 2.02
N PHE A 91 -7.33 14.21 2.54
CA PHE A 91 -6.78 12.91 2.14
C PHE A 91 -6.92 12.70 0.63
N ILE A 92 -8.11 12.91 0.06
CA ILE A 92 -8.35 12.81 -1.39
C ILE A 92 -7.50 13.83 -2.15
N PHE A 93 -7.52 15.09 -1.71
CA PHE A 93 -6.75 16.18 -2.33
C PHE A 93 -5.25 15.85 -2.40
N CYS A 94 -4.63 15.42 -1.30
CA CYS A 94 -3.22 15.08 -1.28
C CYS A 94 -2.86 13.90 -2.18
N HIS A 95 -3.74 12.90 -2.33
CA HIS A 95 -3.52 11.80 -3.26
C HIS A 95 -3.53 12.31 -4.70
N ASN A 96 -4.53 13.11 -5.07
CA ASN A 96 -4.64 13.66 -6.43
C ASN A 96 -3.51 14.64 -6.77
N GLN A 97 -3.13 15.53 -5.85
CA GLN A 97 -2.02 16.46 -6.08
C GLN A 97 -0.69 15.73 -6.30
N ARG A 98 -0.41 14.67 -5.53
CA ARG A 98 0.85 13.93 -5.62
C ARG A 98 0.86 12.92 -6.76
N ASN A 99 -0.32 12.50 -7.21
CA ASN A 99 -0.53 11.72 -8.42
C ASN A 99 0.07 12.41 -9.65
N ASP A 100 0.06 13.74 -9.67
CA ASP A 100 0.62 14.55 -10.75
C ASP A 100 2.15 14.66 -10.60
N PHE A 101 2.66 14.84 -9.37
CA PHE A 101 4.08 15.03 -9.09
C PHE A 101 4.94 13.75 -9.27
N LEU A 102 4.44 12.57 -8.88
CA LEU A 102 5.19 11.31 -9.05
C LEU A 102 5.33 10.91 -10.52
N THR A 103 4.47 11.41 -11.41
CA THR A 103 4.64 11.27 -12.86
C THR A 103 5.90 11.97 -13.37
N GLU A 104 6.43 12.96 -12.63
CA GLU A 104 7.57 13.77 -13.05
C GLU A 104 8.92 13.31 -12.47
N LYS A 105 8.95 12.55 -11.36
CA LYS A 105 10.22 12.14 -10.74
C LYS A 105 10.12 10.91 -9.81
N HIS A 106 10.97 9.91 -10.09
CA HIS A 106 11.36 8.77 -9.24
C HIS A 106 10.32 7.65 -9.03
N THR A 107 10.20 6.76 -10.02
CA THR A 107 10.01 5.33 -9.70
C THR A 107 11.35 4.79 -9.19
N PHE A 108 11.36 4.13 -8.04
CA PHE A 108 12.55 3.45 -7.53
C PHE A 108 12.92 2.30 -8.46
N GLU A 109 13.77 2.58 -9.45
CA GLU A 109 14.74 1.63 -10.01
C GLU A 109 16.05 1.70 -9.21
#